data_AF-A0A1I1IS14-F1
#
_entry.id   AF-A0A1I1IS14-F1
#
_cell.length_a   1.000
_cell.length_b   1.000
_cell.length_c   1.000
_cell.angle_alpha   90.00
_cell.angle_beta   90.00
_cell.angle_gamma   90.00
#
_symmetry.space_group_name_H-M   'P 1'
#
loop_
_entity.id
_entity.type
_entity.pdbx_description
1 polymer ?
#
loop_
_entity_poly.entity_id
_entity_poly.type
_entity_poly.pdbx_seq_one_letter_code
_entity_poly.pdbx_strand_id
1 'polypeptide(L)'
;MARQLLPLALVSLCACQGPWGDMETLSDQTLAPGSGQVEAVAGTEGTDRVGSSEDLAARAAVAQIEAGERKGFLSVLKSLMPEKSAETQAAEVALAGLVIEDELPQESPAAPEDDSARMPGLFGLFSQGAGVTPDKAAEVRKGPEKDVVPGTVMAFGNIGRVCELKVEDLGEKVASYPEEAAKYTLYDPDPESTRMRSLYLTGFEDGCVRQISGAMAMFGDVEMHEVLRFGTAGSIGPETEVAKAYNKVKRQVCKVRASKPCGDRMSELQKDTVFLSVYETFGAGGRWNNVLLHGGYVEAASLNLREDQ
;
A
#
# COMPACT_ATOMS: atom_id res chain seq x y z
N MET A 1 -3.20 -10.74 84.72
CA MET A 1 -4.08 -9.65 85.18
C MET A 1 -3.63 -8.35 84.51
N ALA A 2 -4.59 -7.47 84.24
CA ALA A 2 -4.47 -6.14 83.59
C ALA A 2 -4.20 -6.20 82.07
N ARG A 3 -5.01 -5.72 81.12
CA ARG A 3 -6.31 -5.02 80.97
C ARG A 3 -6.05 -4.00 79.84
N GLN A 4 -6.86 -4.13 78.80
CA GLN A 4 -6.90 -3.36 77.56
C GLN A 4 -6.93 -1.85 77.78
N LEU A 5 -6.27 -1.11 76.88
CA LEU A 5 -6.76 0.19 76.40
C LEU A 5 -6.47 0.30 74.88
N LEU A 6 -7.57 0.44 74.14
CA LEU A 6 -7.67 0.78 72.72
C LEU A 6 -7.25 2.24 72.50
N PRO A 7 -6.66 2.59 71.34
CA PRO A 7 -7.18 3.79 70.69
C PRO A 7 -7.39 3.62 69.17
N LEU A 8 -8.60 4.00 68.77
CA LEU A 8 -8.98 4.83 67.63
C LEU A 8 -8.11 4.77 66.36
N ALA A 9 -8.68 4.13 65.34
CA ALA A 9 -8.28 4.29 63.95
C ALA A 9 -8.65 5.71 63.45
N LEU A 10 -7.63 6.51 63.12
CA LEU A 10 -7.75 7.73 62.33
C LEU A 10 -7.48 7.35 60.87
N VAL A 11 -8.55 7.11 60.11
CA VAL A 11 -8.48 6.96 58.64
C VAL A 11 -8.32 8.35 58.05
N SER A 12 -7.08 8.72 57.76
CA SER A 12 -6.75 9.92 56.99
C SER A 12 -7.00 9.62 55.51
N LEU A 13 -8.07 10.17 54.94
CA LEU A 13 -8.27 10.20 53.48
C LEU A 13 -7.18 11.07 52.85
N CYS A 14 -6.14 10.45 52.29
CA CYS A 14 -5.27 11.11 51.33
C CYS A 14 -6.06 11.31 50.02
N ALA A 15 -6.59 12.52 49.82
CA ALA A 15 -6.97 12.99 48.51
C ALA A 15 -5.71 13.10 47.63
N CYS A 16 -5.64 12.28 46.59
CA CYS A 16 -4.64 12.41 45.53
C CYS A 16 -5.03 13.61 44.65
N GLN A 17 -4.64 14.82 45.03
CA GLN A 17 -4.56 15.95 44.10
C GLN A 17 -3.16 15.96 43.51
N GLY A 18 -3.04 15.42 42.29
CA GLY A 18 -1.83 15.55 41.49
C GLY A 18 -1.67 16.99 40.96
N PRO A 19 -0.46 17.41 40.56
CA PRO A 19 -0.15 18.78 40.13
C PRO A 19 -0.61 19.13 38.70
N TRP A 20 -1.67 18.48 38.21
CA TRP A 20 -2.24 18.75 36.89
C TRP A 20 -3.51 19.56 37.11
N GLY A 21 -3.36 20.88 37.20
CA GLY A 21 -4.49 21.81 37.21
C GLY A 21 -5.29 21.69 35.91
N ASP A 22 -6.56 22.10 35.99
CA ASP A 22 -7.52 22.14 34.88
C ASP A 22 -6.90 22.75 33.63
N MET A 23 -6.65 21.92 32.62
CA MET A 23 -6.36 22.42 31.27
C MET A 23 -7.69 22.79 30.65
N GLU A 24 -7.86 24.09 30.34
CA GLU A 24 -8.95 24.56 29.51
C GLU A 24 -8.98 23.77 28.20
N THR A 25 -10.14 23.18 27.91
CA THR A 25 -10.32 22.46 26.66
C THR A 25 -10.56 23.48 25.55
N LEU A 26 -10.24 23.11 24.30
CA LEU A 26 -10.55 23.94 23.12
C LEU A 26 -12.05 24.27 22.97
N SER A 27 -12.91 23.62 23.75
CA SER A 27 -14.34 23.91 23.84
C SER A 27 -14.68 25.09 24.76
N ASP A 28 -13.76 25.53 25.61
CA ASP A 28 -13.99 26.59 26.60
C ASP A 28 -13.57 27.99 26.09
N GLN A 29 -12.92 28.08 24.94
CA GLN A 29 -12.59 29.36 24.31
C GLN A 29 -13.76 29.91 23.48
N THR A 30 -14.42 30.94 24.00
CA THR A 30 -15.33 31.78 23.21
C THR A 30 -14.51 32.58 22.19
N LEU A 31 -14.60 32.19 20.91
CA LEU A 31 -14.09 32.99 19.80
C LEU A 31 -14.93 34.27 19.67
N ALA A 32 -14.31 35.43 19.86
CA ALA A 32 -14.94 36.71 19.57
C ALA A 32 -15.21 36.83 18.05
N PRO A 33 -16.40 37.28 17.61
CA PRO A 33 -16.66 37.48 16.20
C PRO A 33 -15.84 38.67 15.71
N GLY A 34 -14.76 38.42 14.97
CA GLY A 34 -14.00 39.47 14.27
C GLY A 34 -12.48 39.33 14.23
N SER A 35 -11.86 38.36 14.91
CA SER A 35 -10.41 38.13 14.82
C SER A 35 -10.05 37.29 13.59
N GLY A 36 -10.29 37.87 12.42
CA GLY A 36 -10.05 37.25 11.12
C GLY A 36 -10.07 38.29 10.02
N GLN A 37 -9.48 39.46 10.26
CA GLN A 37 -9.25 40.46 9.22
C GLN A 37 -7.78 40.84 9.25
N VAL A 38 -7.01 40.15 8.43
CA VAL A 38 -5.71 40.65 7.97
C VAL A 38 -5.98 41.85 7.08
N GLU A 39 -5.39 42.97 7.44
CA GLU A 39 -5.44 44.25 6.76
C GLU A 39 -4.77 44.12 5.39
N ALA A 40 -5.59 43.92 4.35
CA ALA A 40 -5.14 43.98 2.97
C ALA A 40 -4.89 45.45 2.61
N VAL A 41 -3.62 45.79 2.43
CA VAL A 41 -3.19 47.09 1.89
C VAL A 41 -3.81 47.27 0.49
N ALA A 42 -4.60 48.33 0.35
CA ALA A 42 -5.31 48.69 -0.86
C ALA A 42 -4.36 49.05 -2.01
N GLY A 43 -4.46 48.29 -3.09
CA GLY A 43 -4.16 48.73 -4.46
C GLY A 43 -5.48 48.85 -5.21
N THR A 44 -5.71 50.01 -5.82
CA THR A 44 -6.98 50.46 -6.36
C THR A 44 -7.37 49.83 -7.70
N GLU A 45 -8.69 49.85 -7.95
CA GLU A 45 -9.41 49.75 -9.23
C GLU A 45 -9.96 48.38 -9.63
N GLY A 46 -11.30 48.30 -9.74
CA GLY A 46 -12.01 47.19 -10.38
C GLY A 46 -13.22 46.68 -9.59
N THR A 47 -14.24 47.52 -9.42
CA THR A 47 -15.62 47.07 -9.12
C THR A 47 -16.09 46.06 -10.17
N ASP A 48 -16.51 44.88 -9.73
CA ASP A 48 -17.72 44.24 -10.28
C ASP A 48 -18.37 43.26 -9.29
N ARG A 49 -19.70 43.34 -9.26
CA ARG A 49 -20.62 42.64 -8.38
C ARG A 49 -20.75 41.17 -8.81
N VAL A 50 -20.58 40.23 -7.89
CA VAL A 50 -21.27 38.92 -7.95
C VAL A 50 -21.68 38.52 -6.54
N GLY A 51 -22.89 38.93 -6.15
CA GLY A 51 -23.68 38.13 -5.23
C GLY A 51 -24.54 37.17 -6.05
N SER A 52 -24.84 36.00 -5.48
CA SER A 52 -25.89 35.07 -5.90
C SER A 52 -25.52 33.93 -6.86
N SER A 53 -24.86 32.90 -6.32
CA SER A 53 -25.07 31.50 -6.74
C SER A 53 -24.93 30.55 -5.55
N GLU A 54 -23.99 30.83 -4.65
CA GLU A 54 -23.70 30.01 -3.47
C GLU A 54 -24.78 30.13 -2.39
N ASP A 55 -25.37 31.33 -2.23
CA ASP A 55 -26.47 31.59 -1.28
C ASP A 55 -27.80 30.93 -1.70
N LEU A 56 -28.00 30.71 -3.01
CA LEU A 56 -29.15 29.98 -3.55
C LEU A 56 -28.96 28.47 -3.43
N ALA A 57 -27.73 27.98 -3.62
CA ALA A 57 -27.39 26.57 -3.45
C ALA A 57 -27.51 26.12 -1.98
N ALA A 58 -27.09 26.97 -1.03
CA ALA A 58 -27.22 26.70 0.40
C ALA A 58 -28.69 26.61 0.85
N ARG A 59 -29.58 27.48 0.31
CA ARG A 59 -31.02 27.44 0.63
C ARG A 59 -31.75 26.25 -0.02
N ALA A 60 -31.31 25.83 -1.21
CA ALA A 60 -31.85 24.64 -1.88
C ALA A 60 -31.45 23.33 -1.18
N ALA A 61 -30.25 23.27 -0.59
CA ALA A 61 -29.79 22.10 0.17
C ALA A 61 -30.54 21.91 1.49
N VAL A 62 -30.90 23.00 2.17
CA VAL A 62 -31.64 22.94 3.44
C VAL A 62 -33.10 22.52 3.22
N ALA A 63 -33.75 22.95 2.13
CA ALA A 63 -35.13 22.56 1.81
C ALA A 63 -35.27 21.06 1.42
N GLN A 64 -34.21 20.42 0.92
CA GLN A 64 -34.21 19.00 0.54
C GLN A 64 -34.09 18.06 1.76
N ILE A 65 -33.57 18.55 2.90
CA ILE A 65 -33.40 17.76 4.12
C ILE A 65 -34.73 17.63 4.89
N GLU A 66 -35.65 18.59 4.75
CA GLU A 66 -36.93 18.59 5.47
C GLU A 66 -38.08 17.82 4.78
N ALA A 67 -37.90 17.37 3.54
CA ALA A 67 -38.95 16.65 2.76
C ALA A 67 -38.72 15.13 2.63
N GLY A 68 -37.92 14.53 3.51
CA GLY A 68 -37.63 13.09 3.50
C GLY A 68 -38.69 12.25 4.22
N GLU A 69 -39.77 11.90 3.53
CA GLU A 69 -40.77 10.94 3.99
C GLU A 69 -40.13 9.55 4.17
N ARG A 70 -40.15 9.00 5.40
CA ARG A 70 -39.53 7.72 5.75
C ARG A 70 -40.25 6.55 5.08
N LYS A 71 -39.71 6.03 3.97
CA LYS A 71 -40.13 4.73 3.41
C LYS A 71 -39.14 3.65 3.82
N GLY A 72 -39.67 2.65 4.55
CA GLY A 72 -38.89 1.61 5.20
C GLY A 72 -38.18 0.66 4.24
N PHE A 73 -37.11 0.07 4.77
CA PHE A 73 -36.15 -0.85 4.15
C PHE A 73 -36.78 -2.08 3.43
N LEU A 74 -38.05 -2.38 3.66
CA LEU A 74 -38.79 -3.48 3.04
C LEU A 74 -39.34 -3.17 1.63
N SER A 75 -39.35 -1.90 1.20
CA SER A 75 -39.79 -1.52 -0.16
C SER A 75 -38.74 -1.82 -1.24
N VAL A 76 -37.46 -1.85 -0.88
CA VAL A 76 -36.36 -2.10 -1.84
C VAL A 76 -36.27 -3.59 -2.19
N LEU A 77 -36.64 -4.48 -1.27
CA LEU A 77 -36.61 -5.93 -1.49
C LEU A 77 -37.71 -6.41 -2.46
N LYS A 78 -38.79 -5.64 -2.65
CA LYS A 78 -39.88 -5.97 -3.58
C LYS A 78 -39.55 -5.67 -5.05
N SER A 79 -38.51 -4.87 -5.32
CA SER A 79 -38.05 -4.55 -6.68
C SER A 79 -37.05 -5.57 -7.26
N LEU A 80 -36.75 -6.67 -6.56
CA LEU A 80 -35.75 -7.66 -6.97
C LEU A 80 -36.33 -9.06 -7.31
N MET A 81 -37.64 -9.15 -7.60
CA MET A 81 -38.21 -10.38 -8.17
C MET A 81 -38.59 -10.17 -9.64
N PRO A 82 -38.09 -10.99 -10.58
CA PRO A 82 -38.39 -10.86 -12.00
C PRO A 82 -39.68 -11.61 -12.33
N GLU A 83 -40.67 -10.89 -12.88
CA GLU A 83 -41.73 -11.51 -13.68
C GLU A 83 -41.34 -11.55 -15.16
N LYS A 84 -41.69 -12.68 -15.75
CA LYS A 84 -41.39 -13.18 -17.08
C LYS A 84 -42.42 -12.66 -18.08
N SER A 85 -42.00 -11.96 -19.14
CA SER A 85 -42.33 -12.26 -20.55
C SER A 85 -41.92 -11.15 -21.52
N ALA A 86 -41.43 -11.58 -22.69
CA ALA A 86 -41.57 -11.10 -24.08
C ALA A 86 -42.13 -9.68 -24.33
N GLU A 87 -41.70 -8.88 -25.32
CA GLU A 87 -41.30 -9.21 -26.70
C GLU A 87 -40.67 -7.96 -27.38
N THR A 88 -39.69 -8.21 -28.26
CA THR A 88 -39.36 -7.54 -29.53
C THR A 88 -39.68 -6.06 -29.77
N GLN A 89 -38.64 -5.28 -30.11
CA GLN A 89 -38.62 -4.50 -31.36
C GLN A 89 -37.19 -4.15 -31.80
N ALA A 90 -36.93 -4.48 -33.06
CA ALA A 90 -35.69 -4.27 -33.79
C ALA A 90 -35.59 -2.82 -34.29
N ALA A 91 -34.36 -2.30 -34.31
CA ALA A 91 -33.98 -1.17 -35.16
C ALA A 91 -32.64 -1.52 -35.82
N GLU A 92 -32.73 -1.58 -37.14
CA GLU A 92 -31.75 -1.99 -38.13
C GLU A 92 -30.85 -0.79 -38.48
N VAL A 93 -29.52 -0.96 -38.43
CA VAL A 93 -28.59 -0.09 -39.17
C VAL A 93 -27.53 -0.98 -39.80
N ALA A 94 -27.60 -1.04 -41.13
CA ALA A 94 -26.73 -1.80 -42.00
C ALA A 94 -25.30 -1.25 -42.04
N LEU A 95 -24.33 -2.16 -42.03
CA LEU A 95 -22.98 -1.90 -42.55
C LEU A 95 -22.58 -3.10 -43.43
N ALA A 96 -22.74 -2.95 -44.74
CA ALA A 96 -22.06 -3.76 -45.73
C ALA A 96 -20.53 -3.56 -45.55
N GLY A 97 -19.65 -4.55 -45.63
CA GLY A 97 -19.68 -5.78 -46.39
C GLY A 97 -18.48 -5.74 -47.35
N LEU A 98 -17.41 -6.46 -47.02
CA LEU A 98 -16.39 -6.90 -47.98
C LEU A 98 -15.86 -8.26 -47.53
N VAL A 99 -16.29 -9.28 -48.26
CA VAL A 99 -15.88 -10.68 -48.20
C VAL A 99 -14.70 -10.86 -49.15
N ILE A 100 -13.67 -11.59 -48.72
CA ILE A 100 -12.77 -12.31 -49.62
C ILE A 100 -12.67 -13.74 -49.06
N GLU A 101 -13.30 -14.67 -49.76
CA GLU A 101 -12.93 -16.09 -49.79
C GLU A 101 -11.87 -16.23 -50.89
N ASP A 102 -10.73 -16.87 -50.61
CA ASP A 102 -10.39 -18.11 -51.33
C ASP A 102 -9.19 -18.88 -50.76
N GLU A 103 -9.36 -20.19 -50.79
CA GLU A 103 -8.41 -21.29 -51.01
C GLU A 103 -7.22 -21.60 -50.07
N LEU A 104 -7.33 -22.78 -49.44
CA LEU A 104 -6.24 -23.61 -48.88
C LEU A 104 -5.45 -24.31 -49.99
N PRO A 105 -4.22 -24.79 -49.71
CA PRO A 105 -3.99 -26.22 -49.91
C PRO A 105 -3.12 -26.96 -48.86
N GLN A 106 -3.65 -28.13 -48.47
CA GLN A 106 -3.04 -29.48 -48.31
C GLN A 106 -2.01 -29.81 -47.19
N GLU A 107 -2.45 -30.73 -46.31
CA GLU A 107 -1.88 -32.07 -45.94
C GLU A 107 -0.40 -32.36 -46.27
N SER A 108 0.45 -33.06 -45.50
CA SER A 108 0.44 -34.06 -44.40
C SER A 108 1.95 -34.40 -44.11
N PRO A 109 2.41 -35.28 -43.18
CA PRO A 109 1.71 -36.14 -42.22
C PRO A 109 2.29 -36.25 -40.78
N ALA A 110 1.43 -36.75 -39.89
CA ALA A 110 1.57 -37.78 -38.85
C ALA A 110 2.72 -37.81 -37.80
N ALA A 111 2.28 -38.11 -36.57
CA ALA A 111 2.96 -38.23 -35.28
C ALA A 111 3.86 -39.48 -35.11
N PRO A 112 4.46 -39.69 -33.91
CA PRO A 112 3.67 -40.40 -32.89
C PRO A 112 3.63 -39.71 -31.53
N GLU A 113 2.46 -39.83 -30.92
CA GLU A 113 2.15 -39.55 -29.52
C GLU A 113 2.77 -40.67 -28.67
N ASP A 114 3.55 -40.32 -27.64
CA ASP A 114 3.97 -41.27 -26.61
C ASP A 114 2.98 -41.21 -25.45
N ASP A 115 2.08 -42.17 -25.50
CA ASP A 115 1.02 -42.42 -24.55
C ASP A 115 1.58 -43.27 -23.40
N SER A 116 1.89 -42.62 -22.27
CA SER A 116 2.21 -43.32 -21.03
C SER A 116 1.55 -42.62 -19.85
N ALA A 117 0.22 -42.68 -19.83
CA ALA A 117 -0.54 -42.62 -18.59
C ALA A 117 -0.12 -43.80 -17.69
N ARG A 118 0.57 -43.51 -16.59
CA ARG A 118 0.79 -44.49 -15.51
C ARG A 118 0.65 -43.81 -14.15
N MET A 119 -0.57 -43.81 -13.63
CA MET A 119 -0.83 -43.94 -12.19
C MET A 119 -1.43 -45.34 -12.00
N PRO A 120 -1.10 -46.09 -10.93
CA PRO A 120 -1.21 -45.63 -9.54
C PRO A 120 -0.12 -46.17 -8.60
N GLY A 121 -0.03 -45.60 -7.38
CA GLY A 121 0.75 -46.25 -6.32
C GLY A 121 0.89 -45.45 -5.03
N LEU A 122 -0.11 -45.51 -4.16
CA LEU A 122 -0.05 -45.12 -2.74
C LEU A 122 0.75 -46.15 -1.92
N PHE A 123 1.98 -46.48 -2.33
CA PHE A 123 2.85 -47.49 -1.69
C PHE A 123 4.35 -47.14 -1.74
N GLY A 124 4.68 -45.86 -1.52
CA GLY A 124 6.07 -45.37 -1.52
C GLY A 124 6.60 -44.90 -0.15
N LEU A 125 6.00 -45.32 0.97
CA LEU A 125 6.33 -44.76 2.29
C LEU A 125 7.61 -45.33 2.94
N PHE A 126 8.30 -46.32 2.36
CA PHE A 126 9.52 -46.87 2.99
C PHE A 126 10.52 -47.39 1.94
N SER A 127 11.31 -46.51 1.32
CA SER A 127 12.61 -46.91 0.76
C SER A 127 13.61 -45.77 0.83
N GLN A 128 14.38 -45.83 1.91
CA GLN A 128 15.65 -45.16 2.13
C GLN A 128 16.64 -45.52 1.01
N GLY A 129 17.09 -44.54 0.24
CA GLY A 129 18.09 -44.73 -0.82
C GLY A 129 18.49 -43.39 -1.41
N ALA A 130 19.71 -42.96 -1.09
CA ALA A 130 20.31 -41.72 -1.55
C ALA A 130 20.34 -41.66 -3.09
N GLY A 131 19.48 -40.83 -3.67
CA GLY A 131 19.53 -40.40 -5.05
C GLY A 131 19.67 -38.88 -5.07
N VAL A 132 20.89 -38.39 -5.20
CA VAL A 132 21.15 -36.99 -5.54
C VAL A 132 20.62 -36.81 -6.96
N THR A 133 19.41 -36.28 -7.08
CA THR A 133 18.90 -35.77 -8.35
C THR A 133 19.79 -34.60 -8.76
N PRO A 134 20.28 -34.56 -10.01
CA PRO A 134 21.13 -33.48 -10.46
C PRO A 134 20.36 -32.16 -10.33
N ASP A 135 21.10 -31.17 -9.87
CA ASP A 135 20.67 -29.85 -9.46
C ASP A 135 19.62 -29.27 -10.41
N LYS A 136 18.37 -29.20 -9.93
CA LYS A 136 17.47 -28.14 -10.35
C LYS A 136 18.09 -26.87 -9.78
N ALA A 137 19.09 -26.32 -10.48
CA ALA A 137 19.70 -25.04 -10.18
C ALA A 137 18.55 -24.12 -9.81
N ALA A 138 18.50 -23.71 -8.54
CA ALA A 138 17.43 -22.87 -8.04
C ALA A 138 17.34 -21.70 -9.01
N GLU A 139 16.24 -21.59 -9.76
CA GLU A 139 16.04 -20.46 -10.64
C GLU A 139 16.21 -19.22 -9.78
N VAL A 140 17.23 -18.42 -10.10
CA VAL A 140 17.56 -17.23 -9.33
C VAL A 140 16.29 -16.39 -9.31
N ARG A 141 15.74 -16.18 -8.09
CA ARG A 141 14.50 -15.44 -7.90
C ARG A 141 14.70 -14.04 -8.49
N LYS A 142 14.08 -13.80 -9.66
CA LYS A 142 14.23 -12.54 -10.40
C LYS A 142 13.16 -11.55 -9.96
N GLY A 143 13.58 -10.41 -9.41
CA GLY A 143 12.70 -9.29 -9.09
C GLY A 143 12.33 -8.44 -10.32
N PRO A 144 11.58 -7.33 -10.14
CA PRO A 144 11.20 -6.41 -11.22
C PRO A 144 12.38 -5.56 -11.75
N GLU A 145 13.56 -5.74 -11.19
CA GLU A 145 14.78 -4.99 -11.49
C GLU A 145 15.47 -5.41 -12.79
N LYS A 146 16.20 -4.47 -13.38
CA LYS A 146 17.01 -4.66 -14.59
C LYS A 146 18.48 -4.41 -14.28
N ASP A 147 19.37 -5.16 -14.91
CA ASP A 147 20.81 -4.88 -14.82
C ASP A 147 21.12 -3.53 -15.45
N VAL A 148 21.87 -2.69 -14.72
CA VAL A 148 22.35 -1.40 -15.20
C VAL A 148 23.82 -1.20 -14.81
N VAL A 149 24.53 -0.41 -15.61
CA VAL A 149 25.92 -0.05 -15.32
C VAL A 149 25.98 1.12 -14.34
N PRO A 150 27.05 1.24 -13.52
CA PRO A 150 27.26 2.39 -12.65
C PRO A 150 27.10 3.74 -13.36
N GLY A 151 26.46 4.70 -12.70
CA GLY A 151 26.23 6.04 -13.25
C GLY A 151 25.08 6.15 -14.25
N THR A 152 24.38 5.05 -14.56
CA THR A 152 23.17 5.09 -15.40
C THR A 152 22.11 6.00 -14.76
N VAL A 153 21.60 7.00 -15.48
CA VAL A 153 20.45 7.79 -15.01
C VAL A 153 19.17 7.05 -15.34
N MET A 154 18.36 6.74 -14.32
CA MET A 154 17.13 5.98 -14.47
C MET A 154 15.89 6.88 -14.38
N ALA A 155 14.86 6.55 -15.14
CA ALA A 155 13.56 7.19 -14.98
C ALA A 155 12.91 6.75 -13.66
N PHE A 156 12.19 7.68 -13.01
CA PHE A 156 11.47 7.42 -11.77
C PHE A 156 10.58 6.17 -11.86
N GLY A 157 10.58 5.37 -10.79
CA GLY A 157 9.81 4.12 -10.71
C GLY A 157 10.54 2.86 -11.21
N ASN A 158 11.70 3.01 -11.88
CA ASN A 158 12.53 1.87 -12.27
C ASN A 158 13.52 1.51 -11.16
N ILE A 159 13.87 0.22 -11.06
CA ILE A 159 14.87 -0.30 -10.12
C ILE A 159 15.97 -0.97 -10.93
N GLY A 160 17.20 -0.53 -10.72
CA GLY A 160 18.40 -1.05 -11.37
C GLY A 160 19.18 -1.95 -10.44
N ARG A 161 19.69 -3.08 -10.93
CA ARG A 161 20.67 -3.91 -10.23
C ARG A 161 22.07 -3.53 -10.72
N VAL A 162 22.96 -3.19 -9.79
CA VAL A 162 24.33 -2.74 -10.05
C VAL A 162 25.31 -3.53 -9.21
N CYS A 163 26.02 -4.48 -9.82
CA CYS A 163 26.95 -5.36 -9.10
C CYS A 163 28.38 -4.80 -9.01
N GLU A 164 28.69 -3.75 -9.78
CA GLU A 164 30.03 -3.17 -9.88
C GLU A 164 30.29 -2.04 -8.88
N LEU A 165 29.24 -1.57 -8.18
CA LEU A 165 29.36 -0.51 -7.17
C LEU A 165 29.82 -1.08 -5.83
N LYS A 166 30.76 -0.39 -5.18
CA LYS A 166 31.17 -0.69 -3.80
C LYS A 166 30.42 0.21 -2.83
N VAL A 167 30.35 -0.22 -1.56
CA VAL A 167 29.68 0.54 -0.48
C VAL A 167 30.27 1.95 -0.33
N GLU A 168 31.59 2.09 -0.56
CA GLU A 168 32.30 3.37 -0.51
C GLU A 168 31.82 4.39 -1.55
N ASP A 169 31.22 3.93 -2.65
CA ASP A 169 30.77 4.76 -3.77
C ASP A 169 29.30 5.20 -3.64
N LEU A 170 28.59 4.75 -2.60
CA LEU A 170 27.13 4.91 -2.48
C LEU A 170 26.71 6.22 -1.81
N GLY A 171 27.64 6.94 -1.18
CA GLY A 171 27.35 8.14 -0.39
C GLY A 171 27.10 7.84 1.10
N GLU A 172 26.28 8.68 1.73
CA GLU A 172 25.99 8.58 3.16
C GLU A 172 24.92 7.53 3.44
N LYS A 173 25.11 6.74 4.51
CA LYS A 173 24.04 5.89 5.05
C LYS A 173 22.97 6.76 5.69
N VAL A 174 21.78 6.80 5.11
CA VAL A 174 20.66 7.62 5.60
C VAL A 174 19.61 6.83 6.38
N ALA A 175 19.50 5.51 6.14
CA ALA A 175 18.59 4.66 6.89
C ALA A 175 19.03 3.19 6.86
N SER A 176 18.57 2.40 7.83
CA SER A 176 18.72 0.94 7.82
C SER A 176 17.50 0.25 8.40
N TYR A 177 17.25 -0.99 7.94
CA TYR A 177 16.11 -1.79 8.38
C TYR A 177 16.47 -3.28 8.54
N PRO A 178 16.07 -3.94 9.64
CA PRO A 178 15.67 -3.33 10.91
C PRO A 178 16.79 -2.45 11.49
N GLU A 179 16.48 -1.50 12.36
CA GLU A 179 17.47 -0.54 12.86
C GLU A 179 18.61 -1.19 13.64
N GLU A 180 18.30 -2.18 14.49
CA GLU A 180 19.28 -2.86 15.35
C GLU A 180 20.11 -3.92 14.62
N ALA A 181 19.55 -4.53 13.58
CA ALA A 181 20.14 -5.65 12.84
C ALA A 181 19.87 -5.50 11.35
N ALA A 182 20.47 -4.46 10.76
CA ALA A 182 20.22 -4.04 9.39
C ALA A 182 20.33 -5.19 8.38
N LYS A 183 19.20 -5.62 7.82
CA LYS A 183 19.14 -6.44 6.61
C LYS A 183 19.28 -5.56 5.37
N TYR A 184 18.61 -4.42 5.34
CA TYR A 184 18.65 -3.44 4.26
C TYR A 184 19.27 -2.14 4.73
N THR A 185 20.05 -1.49 3.87
CA THR A 185 20.62 -0.16 4.15
C THR A 185 20.44 0.75 2.96
N LEU A 186 19.88 1.93 3.21
CA LEU A 186 19.67 2.99 2.23
C LEU A 186 20.81 4.00 2.31
N TYR A 187 21.36 4.34 1.14
CA TYR A 187 22.41 5.31 0.94
C TYR A 187 21.96 6.43 0.01
N ASP A 188 22.42 7.64 0.30
CA ASP A 188 22.17 8.83 -0.48
C ASP A 188 23.50 9.55 -0.79
N PRO A 189 23.85 9.75 -2.07
CA PRO A 189 25.03 10.54 -2.45
C PRO A 189 24.97 12.03 -2.08
N ASP A 190 23.77 12.59 -1.89
CA ASP A 190 23.56 14.02 -1.67
C ASP A 190 22.34 14.26 -0.75
N PRO A 191 22.40 13.87 0.54
CA PRO A 191 21.25 13.89 1.44
C PRO A 191 20.68 15.29 1.71
N GLU A 192 21.47 16.34 1.50
CA GLU A 192 21.04 17.74 1.66
C GLU A 192 20.22 18.26 0.47
N SER A 193 20.26 17.55 -0.67
CA SER A 193 19.57 17.98 -1.87
C SER A 193 18.07 17.70 -1.83
N THR A 194 17.30 18.56 -2.49
CA THR A 194 15.87 18.39 -2.70
C THR A 194 15.52 17.88 -4.11
N ARG A 195 16.53 17.63 -4.95
CA ARG A 195 16.33 17.17 -6.34
C ARG A 195 16.30 15.65 -6.42
N MET A 196 15.57 15.14 -7.41
CA MET A 196 15.60 13.72 -7.75
C MET A 196 17.03 13.30 -8.16
N ARG A 197 17.47 12.17 -7.63
CA ARG A 197 18.81 11.60 -7.82
C ARG A 197 18.79 10.09 -7.67
N SER A 198 19.94 9.45 -7.87
CA SER A 198 20.10 8.03 -7.60
C SER A 198 20.32 7.80 -6.12
N LEU A 199 19.42 7.03 -5.51
CA LEU A 199 19.55 6.45 -4.18
C LEU A 199 19.98 4.99 -4.32
N TYR A 200 20.70 4.48 -3.33
CA TYR A 200 21.25 3.14 -3.38
C TYR A 200 20.79 2.31 -2.19
N LEU A 201 20.44 1.06 -2.45
CA LEU A 201 19.95 0.12 -1.45
C LEU A 201 20.84 -1.14 -1.48
N THR A 202 21.31 -1.55 -0.30
CA THR A 202 22.07 -2.80 -0.11
C THR A 202 21.28 -3.77 0.76
N GLY A 203 21.77 -5.01 0.90
CA GLY A 203 21.11 -6.06 1.70
C GLY A 203 20.53 -7.24 0.93
N PHE A 204 20.83 -7.31 -0.37
CA PHE A 204 20.29 -8.32 -1.28
C PHE A 204 21.12 -9.61 -1.28
N GLU A 205 20.45 -10.75 -1.51
CA GLU A 205 21.08 -12.09 -1.50
C GLU A 205 22.17 -12.26 -2.58
N ASP A 206 22.02 -11.57 -3.71
CA ASP A 206 23.02 -11.60 -4.79
C ASP A 206 24.21 -10.66 -4.56
N GLY A 207 24.22 -9.92 -3.45
CA GLY A 207 25.28 -8.97 -3.09
C GLY A 207 25.33 -7.70 -3.94
N CYS A 208 24.42 -7.53 -4.91
CA CYS A 208 24.42 -6.37 -5.80
C CYS A 208 23.60 -5.22 -5.22
N VAL A 209 24.02 -3.98 -5.52
CA VAL A 209 23.32 -2.76 -5.10
C VAL A 209 22.06 -2.58 -5.95
N ARG A 210 20.98 -2.09 -5.34
CA ARG A 210 19.80 -1.61 -6.06
C ARG A 210 19.86 -0.11 -6.17
N GLN A 211 19.87 0.38 -7.40
CA GLN A 211 19.75 1.79 -7.71
C GLN A 211 18.29 2.15 -7.94
N ILE A 212 17.84 3.21 -7.29
CA ILE A 212 16.47 3.72 -7.40
C ILE A 212 16.54 5.23 -7.58
N SER A 213 15.76 5.79 -8.51
CA SER A 213 15.68 7.25 -8.67
C SER A 213 14.57 7.83 -7.82
N GLY A 214 14.88 8.87 -7.05
CA GLY A 214 13.94 9.59 -6.19
C GLY A 214 14.58 10.83 -5.56
N ALA A 215 13.76 11.75 -5.05
CA ALA A 215 14.22 12.86 -4.22
C ALA A 215 14.42 12.41 -2.75
N MET A 216 13.66 11.41 -2.31
CA MET A 216 13.75 10.82 -0.98
C MET A 216 13.20 9.39 -1.00
N ALA A 217 13.71 8.51 -0.14
CA ALA A 217 13.10 7.21 0.12
C ALA A 217 13.03 6.92 1.63
N MET A 218 11.98 6.23 2.05
CA MET A 218 11.70 5.94 3.46
C MET A 218 11.28 4.48 3.63
N PHE A 219 11.83 3.82 4.64
CA PHE A 219 11.33 2.52 5.06
C PHE A 219 10.00 2.67 5.81
N GLY A 220 9.07 1.77 5.53
CA GLY A 220 7.76 1.66 6.17
C GLY A 220 7.56 0.26 6.72
N ASP A 221 7.26 0.19 8.02
CA ASP A 221 7.05 -1.07 8.72
C ASP A 221 5.82 -1.85 8.25
N VAL A 222 5.98 -3.17 8.15
CA VAL A 222 4.88 -4.09 7.84
C VAL A 222 3.82 -4.14 8.95
N GLU A 223 4.20 -3.87 10.20
CA GLU A 223 3.26 -3.77 11.31
C GLU A 223 2.35 -2.55 11.15
N MET A 224 2.93 -1.38 10.88
CA MET A 224 2.16 -0.17 10.60
C MET A 224 1.23 -0.37 9.39
N HIS A 225 1.71 -1.04 8.33
CA HIS A 225 0.87 -1.41 7.20
C HIS A 225 -0.35 -2.25 7.61
N GLU A 226 -0.19 -3.24 8.50
CA GLU A 226 -1.33 -4.04 8.97
C GLU A 226 -2.27 -3.27 9.88
N VAL A 227 -1.76 -2.39 10.75
CA VAL A 227 -2.58 -1.52 11.59
C VAL A 227 -3.47 -0.62 10.72
N LEU A 228 -2.91 -0.03 9.66
CA LEU A 228 -3.68 0.78 8.72
C LEU A 228 -4.71 -0.06 7.93
N ARG A 229 -4.34 -1.26 7.51
CA ARG A 229 -5.20 -2.13 6.69
C ARG A 229 -6.35 -2.77 7.47
N PHE A 230 -6.10 -3.20 8.71
CA PHE A 230 -7.05 -3.97 9.52
C PHE A 230 -7.61 -3.19 10.72
N GLY A 231 -7.12 -1.97 10.97
CA GLY A 231 -7.64 -1.07 11.99
C GLY A 231 -9.01 -0.49 11.64
N THR A 232 -9.54 0.34 12.54
CA THR A 232 -10.87 0.97 12.41
C THR A 232 -11.01 1.88 11.20
N ALA A 233 -9.90 2.44 10.70
CA ALA A 233 -9.84 3.26 9.49
C ALA A 233 -9.67 2.44 8.20
N GLY A 234 -9.75 1.10 8.27
CA GLY A 234 -9.36 0.17 7.21
C GLY A 234 -10.07 0.40 5.88
N SER A 235 -9.52 1.29 5.06
CA SER A 235 -9.82 1.34 3.64
C SER A 235 -8.90 0.34 2.94
N ILE A 236 -9.52 -0.60 2.24
CA ILE A 236 -8.81 -1.43 1.28
C ILE A 236 -8.54 -0.49 0.10
N GLY A 237 -7.35 0.12 0.08
CA GLY A 237 -6.86 0.79 -1.13
C GLY A 237 -6.88 -0.17 -2.33
N PRO A 238 -6.75 0.35 -3.56
CA PRO A 238 -6.73 -0.48 -4.75
C PRO A 238 -5.70 -1.60 -4.61
N GLU A 239 -6.03 -2.79 -5.11
CA GLU A 239 -5.14 -3.94 -5.03
C GLU A 239 -3.96 -3.74 -5.98
N THR A 240 -2.83 -3.29 -5.44
CA THR A 240 -1.57 -3.11 -6.17
C THR A 240 -0.78 -4.43 -6.26
N GLU A 241 0.16 -4.51 -7.20
CA GLU A 241 1.10 -5.64 -7.28
C GLU A 241 1.92 -5.80 -5.99
N VAL A 242 2.24 -4.68 -5.33
CA VAL A 242 2.88 -4.65 -4.01
C VAL A 242 1.96 -5.26 -2.93
N ALA A 243 0.67 -4.95 -2.94
CA ALA A 243 -0.29 -5.53 -1.99
C ALA A 243 -0.47 -7.05 -2.20
N LYS A 244 -0.46 -7.52 -3.45
CA LYS A 244 -0.49 -8.96 -3.80
C LYS A 244 0.78 -9.67 -3.32
N ALA A 245 1.95 -9.09 -3.61
CA ALA A 245 3.23 -9.62 -3.16
C ALA A 245 3.32 -9.68 -1.64
N TYR A 246 2.88 -8.63 -0.94
CA TYR A 246 2.84 -8.60 0.52
C TYR A 246 1.94 -9.71 1.07
N ASN A 247 0.74 -9.87 0.53
CA ASN A 247 -0.16 -10.95 0.94
C ASN A 247 0.45 -12.34 0.71
N LYS A 248 1.24 -12.54 -0.36
CA LYS A 248 1.97 -13.79 -0.60
C LYS A 248 3.02 -14.03 0.49
N VAL A 249 3.88 -13.05 0.77
CA VAL A 249 4.89 -13.13 1.84
C VAL A 249 4.24 -13.37 3.20
N LYS A 250 3.21 -12.59 3.54
CA LYS A 250 2.46 -12.75 4.79
C LYS A 250 1.88 -14.15 4.96
N ARG A 251 1.27 -14.72 3.91
CA ARG A 251 0.76 -16.11 3.96
C ARG A 251 1.87 -17.12 4.22
N GLN A 252 3.05 -16.89 3.67
CA GLN A 252 4.21 -17.76 3.83
C GLN A 252 4.78 -17.71 5.26
N VAL A 253 4.94 -16.52 5.82
CA VAL A 253 5.54 -16.31 7.15
C VAL A 253 4.52 -16.54 8.28
N CYS A 254 3.37 -15.88 8.20
CA CYS A 254 2.39 -15.81 9.29
C CYS A 254 1.38 -16.97 9.26
N LYS A 255 1.28 -17.72 8.16
CA LYS A 255 0.32 -18.83 7.97
C LYS A 255 -1.16 -18.43 8.11
N VAL A 256 -1.49 -17.16 7.86
CA VAL A 256 -2.87 -16.64 7.87
C VAL A 256 -3.39 -16.39 6.46
N ARG A 257 -4.71 -16.22 6.31
CA ARG A 257 -5.32 -15.75 5.04
C ARG A 257 -5.05 -14.25 4.80
N ALA A 258 -5.10 -13.81 3.54
CA ALA A 258 -4.85 -12.41 3.17
C ALA A 258 -5.73 -11.39 3.93
N SER A 259 -6.99 -11.77 4.21
CA SER A 259 -7.99 -10.98 4.92
C SER A 259 -7.90 -11.06 6.45
N LYS A 260 -6.79 -11.56 7.00
CA LYS A 260 -6.49 -11.55 8.44
C LYS A 260 -5.14 -10.88 8.69
N PRO A 261 -4.99 -10.21 9.86
CA PRO A 261 -3.67 -9.75 10.30
C PRO A 261 -2.76 -10.96 10.61
N CYS A 262 -1.45 -10.72 10.56
CA CYS A 262 -0.39 -11.69 10.84
C CYS A 262 -0.41 -12.20 12.29
N GLY A 263 -0.80 -11.35 13.25
CA GLY A 263 -0.87 -11.69 14.67
C GLY A 263 0.51 -11.93 15.28
N ASP A 264 0.65 -12.99 16.10
CA ASP A 264 1.85 -13.29 16.90
C ASP A 264 3.13 -13.52 16.08
N ARG A 265 3.03 -13.65 14.75
CA ARG A 265 4.15 -13.84 13.83
C ARG A 265 4.68 -12.52 13.24
N MET A 266 4.16 -11.37 13.68
CA MET A 266 4.56 -10.07 13.16
C MET A 266 6.06 -9.81 13.30
N SER A 267 6.63 -10.14 14.47
CA SER A 267 8.07 -9.99 14.72
C SER A 267 8.93 -10.86 13.80
N GLU A 268 8.43 -12.03 13.36
CA GLU A 268 9.12 -12.85 12.36
C GLU A 268 9.06 -12.24 10.96
N LEU A 269 7.93 -11.60 10.60
CA LEU A 269 7.77 -10.91 9.33
C LEU A 269 8.66 -9.67 9.23
N GLN A 270 8.78 -8.89 10.31
CA GLN A 270 9.58 -7.65 10.36
C GLN A 270 11.10 -7.88 10.25
N LYS A 271 11.62 -9.09 10.52
CA LYS A 271 13.07 -9.35 10.47
C LYS A 271 13.68 -9.09 9.09
N ASP A 272 12.91 -9.34 8.04
CA ASP A 272 13.41 -9.29 6.67
C ASP A 272 12.41 -8.71 5.67
N THR A 273 11.24 -8.22 6.11
CA THR A 273 10.20 -7.67 5.24
C THR A 273 9.94 -6.21 5.56
N VAL A 274 10.02 -5.35 4.55
CA VAL A 274 9.79 -3.91 4.70
C VAL A 274 9.25 -3.30 3.41
N PHE A 275 8.46 -2.24 3.55
CA PHE A 275 8.11 -1.39 2.41
C PHE A 275 9.15 -0.28 2.26
N LEU A 276 9.53 0.04 1.03
CA LEU A 276 10.28 1.25 0.72
C LEU A 276 9.39 2.16 -0.12
N SER A 277 9.04 3.32 0.45
CA SER A 277 8.32 4.38 -0.24
C SER A 277 9.32 5.37 -0.81
N VAL A 278 9.31 5.57 -2.12
CA VAL A 278 10.24 6.43 -2.86
C VAL A 278 9.46 7.58 -3.47
N TYR A 279 9.86 8.81 -3.23
CA TYR A 279 9.15 10.01 -3.68
C TYR A 279 9.92 10.68 -4.82
N GLU A 280 9.21 11.10 -5.88
CA GLU A 280 9.83 11.75 -7.04
C GLU A 280 10.35 13.16 -6.69
N THR A 281 9.60 13.89 -5.87
CA THR A 281 9.88 15.27 -5.47
C THR A 281 9.55 15.49 -3.98
N PHE A 282 10.12 16.53 -3.38
CA PHE A 282 9.64 17.05 -2.10
C PHE A 282 8.33 17.84 -2.28
N GLY A 283 7.46 17.83 -1.27
CA GLY A 283 6.21 18.60 -1.25
C GLY A 283 4.95 17.78 -1.55
N ALA A 284 3.80 18.46 -1.52
CA ALA A 284 2.50 17.85 -1.78
C ALA A 284 2.25 17.68 -3.29
N GLY A 285 1.60 16.57 -3.69
CA GLY A 285 1.14 16.34 -5.06
C GLY A 285 2.10 15.58 -5.99
N GLY A 286 3.17 14.97 -5.46
CA GLY A 286 4.13 14.19 -6.25
C GLY A 286 3.72 12.73 -6.48
N ARG A 287 4.36 12.10 -7.48
CA ARG A 287 4.30 10.65 -7.70
C ARG A 287 5.18 9.95 -6.66
N TRP A 288 4.78 8.76 -6.24
CA TRP A 288 5.62 7.92 -5.39
C TRP A 288 5.61 6.47 -5.86
N ASN A 289 6.70 5.76 -5.62
CA ASN A 289 6.83 4.34 -5.91
C ASN A 289 6.87 3.59 -4.58
N ASN A 290 6.02 2.56 -4.45
CA ASN A 290 6.09 1.64 -3.32
C ASN A 290 6.83 0.37 -3.76
N VAL A 291 7.80 -0.06 -2.97
CA VAL A 291 8.58 -1.26 -3.22
C VAL A 291 8.45 -2.18 -2.01
N LEU A 292 8.17 -3.47 -2.24
CA LEU A 292 8.22 -4.48 -1.19
C LEU A 292 9.56 -5.20 -1.25
N LEU A 293 10.25 -5.21 -0.12
CA LEU A 293 11.48 -5.96 0.09
C LEU A 293 11.19 -7.14 1.03
N HIS A 294 11.67 -8.32 0.68
CA HIS A 294 11.59 -9.51 1.54
C HIS A 294 12.77 -10.44 1.28
N GLY A 295 13.39 -10.98 2.33
CA GLY A 295 14.38 -12.07 2.24
C GLY A 295 15.59 -11.74 1.35
N GLY A 296 15.98 -10.47 1.27
CA GLY A 296 17.06 -10.00 0.39
C GLY A 296 16.70 -9.92 -1.10
N TYR A 297 15.41 -9.77 -1.44
CA TYR A 297 14.93 -9.56 -2.80
C TYR A 297 13.97 -8.36 -2.90
N VAL A 298 13.85 -7.79 -4.10
CA VAL A 298 12.73 -6.94 -4.46
C VAL A 298 11.56 -7.82 -4.91
N GLU A 299 10.52 -7.90 -4.09
CA GLU A 299 9.35 -8.75 -4.36
C GLU A 299 8.40 -8.15 -5.39
N ALA A 300 8.17 -6.85 -5.27
CA ALA A 300 7.34 -6.09 -6.18
C ALA A 300 7.64 -4.60 -6.07
N ALA A 301 7.35 -3.86 -7.13
CA ALA A 301 7.34 -2.40 -7.13
C ALA A 301 6.11 -1.92 -7.89
N SER A 302 5.51 -0.82 -7.42
CA SER A 302 4.36 -0.21 -8.07
C SER A 302 4.43 1.30 -7.94
N LEU A 303 4.39 1.97 -9.09
CA LEU A 303 4.22 3.40 -9.17
C LEU A 303 2.79 3.76 -8.78
N ASN A 304 2.65 4.70 -7.85
CA ASN A 304 1.39 5.30 -7.46
C ASN A 304 1.35 6.74 -7.97
N LEU A 305 0.19 7.10 -8.50
CA LEU A 305 -0.15 8.46 -8.86
C LEU A 305 -1.20 8.91 -7.85
N ARG A 306 -1.10 10.15 -7.37
CA ARG A 306 -2.22 10.75 -6.65
C ARG A 306 -3.27 11.16 -7.69
N GLU A 307 -4.45 10.55 -7.63
CA GLU A 307 -5.60 10.93 -8.46
C GLU A 307 -6.21 12.22 -7.90
N ASP A 308 -5.60 13.34 -8.28
CA ASP A 308 -6.17 14.67 -8.13
C ASP A 308 -5.86 15.48 -9.39
N GLN A 309 -6.43 15.01 -10.51
CA GLN A 309 -6.87 15.81 -11.65
C GLN A 309 -8.12 15.17 -12.27
#